data_AF-A0A1T5BL32-F1
#
_entry.id   AF-A0A1T5BL32-F1
#
_cell.length_a   1.000
_cell.length_b   1.000
_cell.length_c   1.000
_cell.angle_alpha   90.00
_cell.angle_beta   90.00
_cell.angle_gamma   90.00
#
_symmetry.space_group_name_H-M   'P 1'
#
loop_
_entity.id
_entity.type
_entity.pdbx_description
1 polymer ?
#
loop_
_entity_poly.entity_id
_entity_poly.type
_entity_poly.pdbx_seq_one_letter_code
_entity_poly.pdbx_strand_id
1 'polypeptide(L)'
;MKEIKGIGFTIPSEEDDYIDIESLSSLSDVDIAIFSPNIRYNYSNVDSMSPYKGETLFSESYSPRMKEYIAHWRSEFKSYLARGGNLYVVLTEKENYYVYTGTRDSSGSGRNVRITKHVDPINNYNFLPVDIPYRKSNGTKIVPKSNLIKDLYNNFKDILTYEMYIEYDKLQDVYFTTKNGDKTLGGIVSAGNGNIIFLPNIDFERKEFYEDEDTWNENALQKGIAFKNCIAALDKAIRNETEKSVKPDWINKSEFNLKSAEVIKQKKIKIEEEIQKRKDKLEELEFLYEEQDSLKNLLFETGKPLENAVIKALKMLGYSAENYDDGKLELDQIIISPEGDRFIGECEGKDNKDIDITKFRQLQDGLNADFEREDVSEKAYGLLIGNPQRMINPNLRTLDFTEKCQSAAKREQIGLVKTVDLFKVCRIISENENMQDYTKSCRDAIKSCLGGIVVFPNYYE
;
A
#
# COMPACT_ATOMS: atom_id res chain seq x y z
N MET A 1 -25.10 -2.25 -33.58
CA MET A 1 -23.85 -1.48 -33.65
C MET A 1 -23.08 -1.80 -32.37
N LYS A 2 -21.73 -1.87 -32.38
CA LYS A 2 -21.00 -2.13 -31.13
C LYS A 2 -21.17 -0.94 -30.19
N GLU A 3 -21.41 -1.20 -28.91
CA GLU A 3 -21.47 -0.16 -27.90
C GLU A 3 -20.04 0.29 -27.51
N ILE A 4 -19.67 1.52 -27.88
CA ILE A 4 -18.34 2.09 -27.62
C ILE A 4 -18.51 3.19 -26.57
N LYS A 5 -17.82 3.05 -25.43
CA LYS A 5 -17.88 4.05 -24.35
C LYS A 5 -16.50 4.61 -24.03
N GLY A 6 -16.44 5.92 -23.85
CA GLY A 6 -15.29 6.68 -23.36
C GLY A 6 -15.40 6.96 -21.87
N ILE A 7 -14.53 6.37 -21.06
CA ILE A 7 -14.41 6.59 -19.62
C ILE A 7 -13.39 7.71 -19.40
N GLY A 8 -13.86 8.88 -18.95
CA GLY A 8 -13.03 10.09 -18.85
C GLY A 8 -12.54 10.62 -20.21
N PHE A 9 -13.13 10.15 -21.31
CA PHE A 9 -12.74 10.49 -22.68
C PHE A 9 -13.95 10.87 -23.52
N THR A 10 -13.99 12.10 -24.01
CA THR A 10 -15.07 12.57 -24.88
C THR A 10 -14.80 12.16 -26.33
N ILE A 11 -15.78 11.54 -26.97
CA ILE A 11 -15.78 11.32 -28.42
C ILE A 11 -16.78 12.31 -29.02
N PRO A 12 -16.39 13.13 -30.02
CA PRO A 12 -17.36 13.97 -30.72
C PRO A 12 -18.50 13.13 -31.30
N SER A 13 -19.69 13.25 -30.75
CA SER A 13 -20.82 12.36 -31.03
C SER A 13 -22.11 13.01 -30.55
N GLU A 14 -23.22 12.66 -31.20
CA GLU A 14 -24.57 12.95 -30.70
C GLU A 14 -25.10 11.84 -29.77
N GLU A 15 -24.39 10.70 -29.71
CA GLU A 15 -24.72 9.59 -28.83
C GLU A 15 -24.14 9.82 -27.43
N ASP A 16 -24.82 9.32 -26.40
CA ASP A 16 -24.33 9.32 -25.03
C ASP A 16 -23.21 8.27 -24.87
N ASP A 17 -22.00 8.60 -25.30
CA ASP A 17 -20.86 7.68 -25.27
C ASP A 17 -19.88 7.95 -24.12
N TYR A 18 -20.16 8.96 -23.30
CA TYR A 18 -19.27 9.38 -22.23
C TYR A 18 -19.66 8.74 -20.90
N ILE A 19 -18.66 8.26 -20.17
CA ILE A 19 -18.81 7.85 -18.78
C ILE A 19 -17.82 8.66 -17.95
N ASP A 20 -18.32 9.29 -16.89
CA ASP A 20 -17.47 10.01 -15.96
C ASP A 20 -16.53 9.05 -15.22
N ILE A 21 -15.25 9.39 -15.15
CA ILE A 21 -14.26 8.66 -14.35
C ILE A 21 -14.58 8.72 -12.85
N GLU A 22 -15.35 9.72 -12.43
CA GLU A 22 -15.86 9.87 -11.06
C GLU A 22 -17.25 9.24 -10.87
N SER A 23 -17.57 8.19 -11.63
CA SER A 23 -18.80 7.39 -11.49
C SER A 23 -18.56 5.95 -11.05
N LEU A 24 -19.63 5.28 -10.65
CA LEU A 24 -19.68 3.84 -10.33
C LEU A 24 -20.39 3.03 -11.42
N SER A 25 -20.30 3.48 -12.68
CA SER A 25 -20.91 2.83 -13.84
C SER A 25 -20.28 1.47 -14.14
N SER A 26 -21.06 0.53 -14.70
CA SER A 26 -20.55 -0.79 -15.09
C SER A 26 -20.14 -0.87 -16.56
N LEU A 27 -19.15 -1.72 -16.86
CA LEU A 27 -18.72 -2.08 -18.22
C LEU A 27 -19.33 -3.41 -18.71
N SER A 28 -20.40 -3.90 -18.07
CA SER A 28 -21.01 -5.19 -18.41
C SER A 28 -21.54 -5.23 -19.85
N ASP A 29 -22.22 -4.16 -20.28
CA ASP A 29 -22.86 -4.08 -21.61
C ASP A 29 -21.97 -3.39 -22.67
N VAL A 30 -20.80 -2.89 -22.28
CA VAL A 30 -19.89 -2.18 -23.19
C VAL A 30 -19.12 -3.16 -24.08
N ASP A 31 -19.18 -3.00 -25.40
CA ASP A 31 -18.40 -3.83 -26.33
C ASP A 31 -16.94 -3.38 -26.39
N ILE A 32 -16.72 -2.07 -26.47
CA ILE A 32 -15.38 -1.45 -26.57
C ILE A 32 -15.26 -0.33 -25.54
N ALA A 33 -14.35 -0.50 -24.59
CA ALA A 33 -14.05 0.51 -23.58
C ALA A 33 -12.81 1.32 -23.97
N ILE A 34 -12.93 2.64 -23.93
CA ILE A 34 -11.83 3.59 -24.16
C ILE A 34 -11.67 4.39 -22.87
N PHE A 35 -10.51 4.33 -22.25
CA PHE A 35 -10.21 4.98 -20.98
C PHE A 35 -9.19 6.10 -21.21
N SER A 36 -9.45 7.26 -20.64
CA SER A 36 -8.47 8.33 -20.50
C SER A 36 -8.33 8.65 -19.02
N PRO A 37 -7.14 8.48 -18.41
CA PRO A 37 -6.90 8.76 -17.00
C PRO A 37 -6.77 10.27 -16.76
N ASN A 38 -7.73 11.08 -17.18
CA ASN A 38 -7.73 12.51 -16.92
C ASN A 38 -8.68 12.82 -15.75
N ILE A 39 -8.13 13.23 -14.61
CA ILE A 39 -8.93 13.71 -13.48
C ILE A 39 -9.12 15.21 -13.66
N ARG A 40 -10.36 15.62 -13.93
CA ARG A 40 -10.67 17.05 -14.12
C ARG A 40 -10.42 17.82 -12.83
N TYR A 41 -9.61 18.87 -12.92
CA TYR A 41 -9.36 19.73 -11.78
C TYR A 41 -10.64 20.46 -11.36
N ASN A 42 -11.05 20.30 -10.10
CA ASN A 42 -12.20 20.99 -9.52
C ASN A 42 -11.80 21.62 -8.18
N TYR A 43 -11.86 22.95 -8.09
CA TYR A 43 -11.52 23.69 -6.88
C TYR A 43 -12.30 23.25 -5.64
N SER A 44 -13.51 22.72 -5.80
CA SER A 44 -14.35 22.24 -4.69
C SER A 44 -13.85 20.92 -4.11
N ASN A 45 -13.07 20.16 -4.88
CA ASN A 45 -12.54 18.85 -4.52
C ASN A 45 -11.13 18.95 -3.92
N VAL A 46 -10.54 20.14 -3.92
CA VAL A 46 -9.15 20.40 -3.50
C VAL A 46 -9.13 20.98 -2.10
N ASP A 47 -8.14 20.57 -1.30
CA ASP A 47 -7.95 21.11 0.04
C ASP A 47 -7.41 22.54 -0.01
N SER A 48 -7.83 23.37 0.95
CA SER A 48 -7.31 24.72 1.16
C SER A 48 -5.78 24.79 1.34
N MET A 49 -5.16 23.71 1.80
CA MET A 49 -3.71 23.57 1.99
C MET A 49 -2.98 23.07 0.74
N SER A 50 -3.69 22.82 -0.36
CA SER A 50 -3.09 22.47 -1.65
C SER A 50 -2.34 23.68 -2.25
N PRO A 51 -1.18 23.49 -2.90
CA PRO A 51 -0.51 22.21 -3.18
C PRO A 51 0.24 21.66 -1.96
N TYR A 52 0.15 20.34 -1.75
CA TYR A 52 0.94 19.64 -0.74
C TYR A 52 2.16 18.99 -1.41
N LYS A 53 3.37 19.39 -0.98
CA LYS A 53 4.64 18.96 -1.59
C LYS A 53 4.70 19.19 -3.12
N GLY A 54 4.03 20.24 -3.60
CA GLY A 54 4.01 20.60 -5.03
C GLY A 54 3.00 19.84 -5.88
N GLU A 55 2.23 18.91 -5.29
CA GLU A 55 1.19 18.14 -5.97
C GLU A 55 -0.20 18.48 -5.38
N THR A 56 -1.25 18.20 -6.13
CA THR A 56 -2.63 18.49 -5.70
C THR A 56 -3.00 17.63 -4.48
N LEU A 57 -3.48 18.27 -3.41
CA LEU A 57 -4.09 17.60 -2.27
C LEU A 57 -5.61 17.65 -2.40
N PHE A 58 -6.23 16.48 -2.52
CA PHE A 58 -7.68 16.38 -2.48
C PHE A 58 -8.21 16.64 -1.07
N SER A 59 -9.38 17.26 -0.97
CA SER A 59 -10.02 17.58 0.31
C SER A 59 -10.36 16.32 1.10
N GLU A 60 -10.54 16.44 2.42
CA GLU A 60 -10.90 15.32 3.28
C GLU A 60 -12.23 14.67 2.91
N SER A 61 -13.20 15.45 2.43
CA SER A 61 -14.51 14.93 2.01
C SER A 61 -14.45 14.22 0.67
N TYR A 62 -13.55 14.63 -0.22
CA TYR A 62 -13.41 14.07 -1.55
C TYR A 62 -12.45 12.87 -1.61
N SER A 63 -11.43 12.85 -0.74
CA SER A 63 -10.42 11.78 -0.70
C SER A 63 -10.99 10.36 -0.60
N PRO A 64 -12.00 10.05 0.24
CA PRO A 64 -12.62 8.72 0.26
C PRO A 64 -13.30 8.34 -1.06
N ARG A 65 -13.96 9.30 -1.71
CA ARG A 65 -14.64 9.06 -3.00
C ARG A 65 -13.65 8.76 -4.11
N MET A 66 -12.55 9.51 -4.18
CA MET A 66 -11.48 9.24 -5.14
C MET A 66 -10.90 7.82 -4.98
N LYS A 67 -10.69 7.38 -3.73
CA LYS A 67 -10.26 6.00 -3.45
C LYS A 67 -11.29 4.97 -3.90
N GLU A 68 -12.58 5.25 -3.71
CA GLU A 68 -13.69 4.40 -4.17
C GLU A 68 -13.74 4.32 -5.71
N TYR A 69 -13.65 5.45 -6.42
CA TYR A 69 -13.65 5.47 -7.88
C TYR A 69 -12.47 4.70 -8.48
N ILE A 70 -11.26 4.86 -7.90
CA ILE A 70 -10.08 4.10 -8.31
C ILE A 70 -10.32 2.60 -8.12
N ALA A 71 -10.83 2.18 -6.96
CA ALA A 71 -11.09 0.77 -6.66
C ALA A 71 -12.16 0.19 -7.59
N HIS A 72 -13.25 0.93 -7.83
CA HIS A 72 -14.34 0.55 -8.71
C HIS A 72 -13.86 0.31 -10.14
N TRP A 73 -13.24 1.32 -10.76
CA TRP A 73 -12.76 1.20 -12.13
C TRP A 73 -11.68 0.14 -12.30
N ARG A 74 -10.79 0.00 -11.31
CA ARG A 74 -9.79 -1.08 -11.32
C ARG A 74 -10.46 -2.46 -11.34
N SER A 75 -11.57 -2.62 -10.61
CA SER A 75 -12.39 -3.83 -10.64
C SER A 75 -13.11 -4.02 -11.98
N GLU A 76 -13.77 -2.98 -12.50
CA GLU A 76 -14.48 -3.04 -13.78
C GLU A 76 -13.55 -3.36 -14.95
N PHE A 77 -12.38 -2.72 -15.02
CA PHE A 77 -11.37 -3.02 -16.05
C PHE A 77 -10.84 -4.45 -15.91
N LYS A 78 -10.61 -4.93 -14.69
CA LYS A 78 -10.18 -6.31 -14.46
C LYS A 78 -11.22 -7.32 -14.95
N SER A 79 -12.50 -7.09 -14.65
CA SER A 79 -13.62 -7.91 -15.13
C SER A 79 -13.77 -7.86 -16.66
N TYR A 80 -13.68 -6.65 -17.24
CA TYR A 80 -13.73 -6.42 -18.69
C TYR A 80 -12.60 -7.16 -19.43
N LEU A 81 -11.38 -7.12 -18.89
CA LEU A 81 -10.23 -7.84 -19.45
C LEU A 81 -10.35 -9.37 -19.25
N ALA A 82 -10.87 -9.82 -18.11
CA ALA A 82 -11.05 -11.25 -17.82
C ALA A 82 -12.01 -11.95 -18.80
N ARG A 83 -13.01 -11.23 -19.33
CA ARG A 83 -13.91 -11.71 -20.39
C ARG A 83 -13.36 -11.55 -21.81
N GLY A 84 -12.08 -11.19 -21.97
CA GLY A 84 -11.44 -11.04 -23.28
C GLY A 84 -11.71 -9.70 -23.96
N GLY A 85 -12.03 -8.66 -23.19
CA GLY A 85 -12.16 -7.30 -23.69
C GLY A 85 -10.81 -6.69 -24.10
N ASN A 86 -10.86 -5.74 -25.03
CA ASN A 86 -9.73 -4.91 -25.44
C ASN A 86 -9.95 -3.51 -24.87
N LEU A 87 -9.22 -3.16 -23.81
CA LEU A 87 -9.28 -1.85 -23.17
C LEU A 87 -8.34 -0.89 -23.89
N TYR A 88 -8.88 0.14 -24.53
CA TYR A 88 -8.07 1.19 -25.15
C TYR A 88 -7.75 2.26 -24.11
N VAL A 89 -6.49 2.65 -23.97
CA VAL A 89 -6.06 3.67 -23.02
C VAL A 89 -5.42 4.82 -23.80
N VAL A 90 -6.07 5.98 -23.77
CA VAL A 90 -5.55 7.23 -24.34
C VAL A 90 -4.60 7.84 -23.32
N LEU A 91 -3.32 7.93 -23.67
CA LEU A 91 -2.26 8.38 -22.76
C LEU A 91 -2.29 9.90 -22.59
N THR A 92 -2.62 10.36 -21.38
CA THR A 92 -2.54 11.75 -20.91
C THR A 92 -1.40 11.93 -19.91
N GLU A 93 -0.99 13.16 -19.60
CA GLU A 93 0.05 13.41 -18.61
C GLU A 93 -0.15 12.61 -17.31
N LYS A 94 0.93 11.97 -16.83
CA LYS A 94 0.91 11.35 -15.51
C LYS A 94 0.97 12.42 -14.44
N GLU A 95 -0.10 12.53 -13.67
CA GLU A 95 -0.25 13.46 -12.56
C GLU A 95 -0.23 12.69 -11.23
N ASN A 96 0.42 13.26 -10.21
CA ASN A 96 0.39 12.72 -8.86
C ASN A 96 -0.52 13.59 -8.00
N TYR A 97 -1.17 12.96 -7.02
CA TYR A 97 -2.05 13.63 -6.06
C TYR A 97 -1.81 13.05 -4.67
N TYR A 98 -2.31 13.75 -3.66
CA TYR A 98 -2.41 13.25 -2.30
C TYR A 98 -3.88 13.13 -1.89
N VAL A 99 -4.20 12.06 -1.17
CA VAL A 99 -5.52 11.81 -0.58
C VAL A 99 -5.39 11.57 0.92
N TYR A 100 -6.33 12.09 1.70
CA TYR A 100 -6.39 11.81 3.13
C TYR A 100 -6.62 10.33 3.43
N THR A 101 -5.95 9.83 4.47
CA THR A 101 -6.07 8.44 4.94
C THR A 101 -7.23 8.24 5.90
N GLY A 102 -7.74 9.33 6.50
CA GLY A 102 -8.68 9.29 7.62
C GLY A 102 -7.99 9.15 8.98
N THR A 103 -6.67 8.96 9.01
CA THR A 103 -5.89 8.90 10.25
C THR A 103 -5.31 10.27 10.61
N ARG A 104 -5.18 10.53 11.91
CA ARG A 104 -4.71 11.81 12.45
C ARG A 104 -3.89 11.61 13.71
N ASP A 105 -2.88 12.45 13.89
CA ASP A 105 -2.12 12.56 15.13
C ASP A 105 -2.50 13.87 15.85
N SER A 106 -2.56 13.85 17.17
CA SER A 106 -2.69 15.06 17.99
C SER A 106 -1.40 15.33 18.75
N SER A 107 -0.87 16.55 18.68
CA SER A 107 0.35 16.97 19.40
C SER A 107 0.12 18.28 20.15
N GLY A 108 0.61 18.41 21.38
CA GLY A 108 0.35 19.56 22.27
C GLY A 108 -0.75 19.29 23.31
N SER A 109 -0.96 20.22 24.25
CA SER A 109 -1.93 20.07 25.35
C SER A 109 -2.92 21.25 25.45
N GLY A 110 -4.15 20.96 25.87
CA GLY A 110 -5.19 21.97 26.09
C GLY A 110 -5.60 22.75 24.83
N ARG A 111 -5.57 24.08 24.89
CA ARG A 111 -5.92 24.95 23.74
C ARG A 111 -4.92 24.91 22.58
N ASN A 112 -3.74 24.28 22.75
CA ASN A 112 -2.67 24.26 21.75
C ASN A 112 -2.50 22.90 21.05
N VAL A 113 -3.53 22.04 21.06
CA VAL A 113 -3.50 20.77 20.34
C VAL A 113 -3.44 21.03 18.82
N ARG A 114 -2.36 20.59 18.20
CA ARG A 114 -2.16 20.54 16.75
C ARG A 114 -2.56 19.17 16.24
N ILE A 115 -3.50 19.13 15.31
CA ILE A 115 -3.94 17.91 14.63
C ILE A 115 -3.17 17.81 13.31
N THR A 116 -2.38 16.74 13.15
CA THR A 116 -1.73 16.39 11.89
C THR A 116 -2.58 15.34 11.20
N LYS A 117 -2.98 15.58 9.97
CA LYS A 117 -3.78 14.64 9.18
C LYS A 117 -2.86 13.94 8.19
N HIS A 118 -2.95 12.62 8.12
CA HIS A 118 -2.09 11.82 7.26
C HIS A 118 -2.67 11.70 5.85
N VAL A 119 -1.79 11.73 4.86
CA VAL A 119 -2.13 11.66 3.43
C VAL A 119 -1.26 10.62 2.72
N ASP A 120 -1.85 9.92 1.75
CA ASP A 120 -1.17 8.93 0.90
C ASP A 120 -1.04 9.47 -0.53
N PRO A 121 0.05 9.14 -1.25
CA PRO A 121 0.20 9.47 -2.66
C PRO A 121 -0.64 8.55 -3.55
N ILE A 122 -1.27 9.12 -4.56
CA ILE A 122 -1.92 8.41 -5.68
C ILE A 122 -1.52 9.07 -7.01
N ASN A 123 -1.86 8.42 -8.13
CA ASN A 123 -1.75 9.00 -9.46
C ASN A 123 -2.93 8.56 -10.34
N ASN A 124 -3.17 9.31 -11.42
CA ASN A 124 -4.26 9.08 -12.36
C ASN A 124 -4.21 7.72 -13.10
N TYR A 125 -3.08 7.01 -13.06
CA TYR A 125 -2.97 5.66 -13.63
C TYR A 125 -3.29 4.54 -12.62
N ASN A 126 -3.53 4.85 -11.34
CA ASN A 126 -3.92 3.84 -10.36
C ASN A 126 -5.28 3.18 -10.65
N PHE A 127 -6.11 3.80 -11.51
CA PHE A 127 -7.34 3.20 -12.05
C PHE A 127 -7.07 1.92 -12.87
N LEU A 128 -5.89 1.79 -13.51
CA LEU A 128 -5.58 0.62 -14.33
C LEU A 128 -5.24 -0.61 -13.46
N PRO A 129 -5.64 -1.83 -13.85
CA PRO A 129 -5.35 -3.04 -13.09
C PRO A 129 -3.91 -3.57 -13.27
N VAL A 130 -3.07 -2.85 -14.03
CA VAL A 130 -1.67 -3.17 -14.28
C VAL A 130 -0.81 -1.94 -14.00
N ASP A 131 0.34 -2.15 -13.35
CA ASP A 131 1.29 -1.07 -13.09
C ASP A 131 2.28 -0.97 -14.25
N ILE A 132 2.26 0.16 -14.94
CA ILE A 132 3.11 0.42 -16.09
C ILE A 132 4.02 1.61 -15.78
N PRO A 133 5.34 1.46 -16.02
CA PRO A 133 6.28 2.56 -15.87
C PRO A 133 6.11 3.59 -16.99
N TYR A 134 6.00 4.84 -16.58
CA TYR A 134 5.79 5.98 -17.45
C TYR A 134 6.82 7.08 -17.20
N ARG A 135 7.10 7.88 -18.23
CA ARG A 135 7.98 9.06 -18.15
C ARG A 135 7.34 10.26 -18.83
N LYS A 136 7.39 11.42 -18.18
CA LYS A 136 6.91 12.68 -18.75
C LYS A 136 7.75 13.08 -19.97
N SER A 137 7.09 13.49 -21.04
CA SER A 137 7.72 14.05 -22.25
C SER A 137 6.63 14.58 -23.16
N ASN A 138 6.72 15.82 -23.64
CA ASN A 138 5.70 16.35 -24.55
C ASN A 138 6.17 16.39 -26.03
N GLY A 139 5.20 16.41 -26.95
CA GLY A 139 5.41 16.71 -28.36
C GLY A 139 4.28 16.27 -29.29
N THR A 140 4.47 16.54 -30.59
CA THR A 140 3.44 16.31 -31.64
C THR A 140 3.94 15.41 -32.77
N LYS A 141 5.21 15.01 -32.76
CA LYS A 141 5.81 14.21 -33.84
C LYS A 141 5.74 12.72 -33.50
N ILE A 142 4.62 12.11 -33.90
CA ILE A 142 4.30 10.70 -33.69
C ILE A 142 4.44 9.93 -35.01
N VAL A 143 5.03 8.73 -34.94
CA VAL A 143 5.25 7.84 -36.09
C VAL A 143 4.56 6.49 -35.84
N PRO A 144 3.71 6.02 -36.77
CA PRO A 144 3.11 4.70 -36.70
C PRO A 144 4.16 3.61 -36.95
N LYS A 145 4.14 2.53 -36.17
CA LYS A 145 5.05 1.37 -36.29
C LYS A 145 4.36 0.06 -36.67
N SER A 146 3.03 -0.03 -36.51
CA SER A 146 2.24 -1.18 -36.92
C SER A 146 1.32 -0.84 -38.10
N ASN A 147 1.04 -1.83 -38.95
CA ASN A 147 0.02 -1.68 -40.00
C ASN A 147 -1.39 -1.54 -39.40
N LEU A 148 -1.64 -2.11 -38.22
CA LEU A 148 -2.94 -2.08 -37.54
C LEU A 148 -3.42 -0.67 -37.20
N ILE A 149 -2.48 0.25 -36.96
CA ILE A 149 -2.79 1.62 -36.51
C ILE A 149 -2.65 2.67 -37.62
N LYS A 150 -2.35 2.25 -38.86
CA LYS A 150 -2.12 3.17 -39.98
C LYS A 150 -3.34 4.01 -40.29
N ASP A 151 -4.52 3.40 -40.29
CA ASP A 151 -5.77 4.11 -40.59
C ASP A 151 -6.10 5.12 -39.50
N LEU A 152 -5.96 4.73 -38.22
CA LEU A 152 -6.09 5.67 -37.10
C LEU A 152 -5.09 6.82 -37.24
N TYR A 153 -3.81 6.53 -37.48
CA TYR A 153 -2.79 7.56 -37.66
C TYR A 153 -3.13 8.53 -38.82
N ASN A 154 -3.50 8.01 -39.98
CA ASN A 154 -3.76 8.84 -41.16
C ASN A 154 -4.94 9.79 -40.96
N ASN A 155 -5.97 9.36 -40.23
CA ASN A 155 -7.15 10.17 -39.91
C ASN A 155 -6.89 11.22 -38.82
N PHE A 156 -5.96 10.97 -37.89
CA PHE A 156 -5.79 11.77 -36.66
C PHE A 156 -4.38 12.36 -36.45
N LYS A 157 -3.42 12.20 -37.37
CA LYS A 157 -2.04 12.70 -37.24
C LYS A 157 -1.91 14.21 -36.94
N ASP A 158 -2.91 14.99 -37.30
CA ASP A 158 -3.04 16.43 -37.07
C ASP A 158 -3.44 16.77 -35.63
N ILE A 159 -4.09 15.81 -34.94
CA ILE A 159 -4.58 15.96 -33.57
C ILE A 159 -3.93 15.01 -32.55
N LEU A 160 -3.02 14.15 -33.01
CA LEU A 160 -2.23 13.29 -32.14
C LEU A 160 -1.12 14.06 -31.44
N THR A 161 -1.08 13.94 -30.11
CA THR A 161 -0.02 14.50 -29.25
C THR A 161 0.45 13.44 -28.25
N TYR A 162 1.58 13.70 -27.60
CA TYR A 162 2.03 12.89 -26.48
C TYR A 162 2.52 13.80 -25.36
N GLU A 163 2.25 13.39 -24.12
CA GLU A 163 2.69 14.07 -22.88
C GLU A 163 3.57 13.16 -22.00
N MET A 164 3.73 11.92 -22.45
CA MET A 164 4.53 10.89 -21.82
C MET A 164 4.98 9.83 -22.83
N TYR A 165 5.84 8.92 -22.36
CA TYR A 165 6.15 7.67 -23.05
C TYR A 165 6.17 6.49 -22.07
N ILE A 166 5.98 5.29 -22.61
CA ILE A 166 5.95 4.03 -21.86
C ILE A 166 7.35 3.42 -21.83
N GLU A 167 7.84 3.05 -20.64
CA GLU A 167 9.11 2.33 -20.43
C GLU A 167 8.87 0.87 -20.03
N TYR A 168 8.05 0.16 -20.81
CA TYR A 168 7.59 -1.17 -20.43
C TYR A 168 8.09 -2.23 -21.40
N ASP A 169 8.96 -3.11 -20.91
CA ASP A 169 9.63 -4.17 -21.66
C ASP A 169 8.69 -5.32 -22.06
N LYS A 170 7.52 -5.43 -21.39
CA LYS A 170 6.49 -6.45 -21.68
C LYS A 170 5.46 -6.02 -22.73
N LEU A 171 5.65 -4.88 -23.38
CA LEU A 171 4.87 -4.54 -24.57
C LEU A 171 5.11 -5.61 -25.65
N GLN A 172 4.04 -6.21 -26.14
CA GLN A 172 4.13 -7.26 -27.17
C GLN A 172 4.42 -6.66 -28.52
N ASP A 173 3.66 -5.60 -28.88
CA ASP A 173 3.87 -4.82 -30.08
C ASP A 173 3.88 -3.33 -29.77
N VAL A 174 4.78 -2.62 -30.46
CA VAL A 174 4.88 -1.17 -30.42
C VAL A 174 4.07 -0.60 -31.58
N TYR A 175 3.09 0.24 -31.27
CA TYR A 175 2.19 0.85 -32.24
C TYR A 175 2.64 2.24 -32.66
N PHE A 176 3.17 3.02 -31.74
CA PHE A 176 3.59 4.39 -31.97
C PHE A 176 4.92 4.69 -31.32
N THR A 177 5.75 5.49 -31.99
CA THR A 177 6.98 6.05 -31.41
C THR A 177 7.12 7.53 -31.72
N THR A 178 8.08 8.18 -31.07
CA THR A 178 8.63 9.46 -31.54
C THR A 178 9.24 9.34 -32.93
N LYS A 179 9.50 10.49 -33.58
CA LYS A 179 10.19 10.59 -34.88
C LYS A 179 11.52 9.82 -34.91
N ASN A 180 12.29 9.88 -33.83
CA ASN A 180 13.59 9.22 -33.75
C ASN A 180 13.49 7.72 -33.42
N GLY A 181 12.29 7.24 -33.04
CA GLY A 181 12.06 5.84 -32.67
C GLY A 181 12.59 5.45 -31.28
N ASP A 182 13.04 6.43 -30.49
CA ASP A 182 13.68 6.23 -29.19
C ASP A 182 12.68 6.07 -28.03
N LYS A 183 11.44 6.54 -28.19
CA LYS A 183 10.40 6.51 -27.16
C LYS A 183 9.13 5.87 -27.66
N THR A 184 8.58 4.96 -26.87
CA THR A 184 7.32 4.24 -27.16
C THR A 184 6.12 5.07 -26.68
N LEU A 185 5.23 5.40 -27.61
CA LEU A 185 4.07 6.26 -27.39
C LEU A 185 2.73 5.49 -27.44
N GLY A 186 2.79 4.19 -27.64
CA GLY A 186 1.62 3.32 -27.71
C GLY A 186 1.99 1.91 -28.14
N GLY A 187 1.15 0.95 -27.79
CA GLY A 187 1.39 -0.46 -28.02
C GLY A 187 0.39 -1.33 -27.28
N ILE A 188 0.62 -2.64 -27.26
CA ILE A 188 -0.30 -3.62 -26.68
C ILE A 188 0.37 -4.46 -25.60
N VAL A 189 -0.38 -4.74 -24.53
CA VAL A 189 -0.03 -5.70 -23.49
C VAL A 189 -1.22 -6.62 -23.23
N SER A 190 -1.00 -7.93 -23.16
CA SER A 190 -2.05 -8.84 -22.67
C SER A 190 -2.22 -8.74 -21.16
N ALA A 191 -3.48 -8.73 -20.72
CA ALA A 191 -3.86 -8.71 -19.33
C ALA A 191 -5.02 -9.69 -19.11
N GLY A 192 -4.74 -10.81 -18.43
CA GLY A 192 -5.71 -11.90 -18.30
C GLY A 192 -6.01 -12.54 -19.66
N ASN A 193 -7.30 -12.60 -20.03
CA ASN A 193 -7.75 -13.12 -21.33
C ASN A 193 -7.92 -12.01 -22.39
N GLY A 194 -7.72 -10.75 -22.02
CA GLY A 194 -7.90 -9.58 -22.88
C GLY A 194 -6.60 -8.81 -23.09
N ASN A 195 -6.72 -7.61 -23.64
CA ASN A 195 -5.58 -6.75 -23.94
C ASN A 195 -5.82 -5.32 -23.48
N ILE A 196 -4.74 -4.63 -23.12
CA ILE A 196 -4.72 -3.19 -22.93
C ILE A 196 -3.92 -2.58 -24.07
N ILE A 197 -4.54 -1.66 -24.80
CA ILE A 197 -4.00 -1.02 -25.99
C ILE A 197 -3.77 0.46 -25.68
N PHE A 198 -2.51 0.86 -25.63
CA PHE A 198 -2.12 2.26 -25.41
C PHE A 198 -2.08 3.04 -26.71
N LEU A 199 -2.79 4.16 -26.73
CA LEU A 199 -2.83 5.13 -27.81
C LEU A 199 -2.24 6.46 -27.31
N PRO A 200 -1.52 7.22 -28.16
CA PRO A 200 -1.19 8.60 -27.83
C PRO A 200 -2.45 9.45 -27.62
N ASN A 201 -2.29 10.62 -27.00
CA ASN A 201 -3.41 11.54 -26.81
C ASN A 201 -4.01 11.97 -28.16
N ILE A 202 -5.34 12.01 -28.23
CA ILE A 202 -6.11 12.48 -29.38
C ILE A 202 -6.91 13.68 -28.90
N ASP A 203 -6.50 14.86 -29.35
CA ASP A 203 -7.03 16.13 -28.86
C ASP A 203 -8.33 16.53 -29.59
N PHE A 204 -9.46 16.03 -29.07
CA PHE A 204 -10.80 16.41 -29.54
C PHE A 204 -11.33 17.70 -28.92
N GLU A 205 -10.73 18.23 -27.86
CA GLU A 205 -11.21 19.41 -27.13
C GLU A 205 -10.71 20.73 -27.76
N ARG A 206 -10.48 20.73 -29.08
CA ARG A 206 -9.97 21.90 -29.80
C ARG A 206 -11.09 22.90 -30.05
N LYS A 207 -10.81 24.19 -29.84
CA LYS A 207 -11.76 25.29 -30.13
C LYS A 207 -12.35 25.24 -31.54
N GLU A 208 -11.60 24.77 -32.52
CA GLU A 208 -12.04 24.65 -33.92
C GLU A 208 -13.06 23.53 -34.17
N PHE A 209 -13.34 22.69 -33.16
CA PHE A 209 -14.31 21.60 -33.22
C PHE A 209 -15.68 21.97 -32.65
N TYR A 210 -15.86 23.20 -32.16
CA TYR A 210 -17.13 23.63 -31.59
C TYR A 210 -17.77 24.77 -32.39
N GLU A 211 -19.10 24.78 -32.45
CA GLU A 211 -19.89 25.90 -32.97
C GLU A 211 -20.13 26.97 -31.89
N ASP A 212 -20.34 26.53 -30.65
CA ASP A 212 -20.49 27.34 -29.44
C ASP A 212 -19.76 26.68 -28.24
N GLU A 213 -20.06 27.04 -26.99
CA GLU A 213 -19.30 26.53 -25.84
C GLU A 213 -19.43 25.01 -25.63
N ASP A 214 -20.56 24.39 -26.03
CA ASP A 214 -20.87 22.99 -25.70
C ASP A 214 -21.32 22.16 -26.92
N THR A 215 -21.39 22.74 -28.12
CA THR A 215 -21.91 22.06 -29.32
C THR A 215 -20.80 21.75 -30.32
N TRP A 216 -20.63 20.46 -30.65
CA TRP A 216 -19.73 19.99 -31.70
C TRP A 216 -20.15 20.50 -33.07
N ASN A 217 -19.19 20.91 -33.90
CA ASN A 217 -19.43 21.20 -35.30
C ASN A 217 -19.38 19.94 -36.18
N GLU A 218 -19.83 20.06 -37.42
CA GLU A 218 -19.89 18.94 -38.37
C GLU A 218 -18.54 18.23 -38.56
N ASN A 219 -17.43 18.98 -38.60
CA ASN A 219 -16.08 18.41 -38.74
C ASN A 219 -15.71 17.52 -37.54
N ALA A 220 -16.02 17.97 -36.32
CA ALA A 220 -15.80 17.21 -35.11
C ALA A 220 -16.61 15.90 -35.12
N LEU A 221 -17.91 15.98 -35.45
CA LEU A 221 -18.77 14.80 -35.56
C LEU A 221 -18.23 13.78 -36.59
N GLN A 222 -17.75 14.26 -37.76
CA GLN A 222 -17.10 13.38 -38.75
C GLN A 222 -15.82 12.73 -38.20
N LYS A 223 -15.01 13.47 -37.45
CA LYS A 223 -13.82 12.93 -36.77
C LYS A 223 -14.19 11.88 -35.72
N GLY A 224 -15.28 12.08 -34.96
CA GLY A 224 -15.77 11.10 -34.00
C GLY A 224 -16.28 9.81 -34.63
N ILE A 225 -17.04 9.91 -35.73
CA ILE A 225 -17.46 8.75 -36.54
C ILE A 225 -16.22 8.00 -37.08
N ALA A 226 -15.25 8.73 -37.64
CA ALA A 226 -14.01 8.14 -38.12
C ALA A 226 -13.23 7.44 -36.99
N PHE A 227 -13.25 7.99 -35.78
CA PHE A 227 -12.56 7.43 -34.62
C PHE A 227 -13.21 6.13 -34.17
N LYS A 228 -14.52 6.12 -33.97
CA LYS A 228 -15.30 4.91 -33.66
C LYS A 228 -15.06 3.81 -34.69
N ASN A 229 -15.06 4.15 -35.99
CA ASN A 229 -14.79 3.19 -37.06
C ASN A 229 -13.36 2.64 -37.01
N CYS A 230 -12.35 3.49 -36.78
CA CYS A 230 -10.96 3.05 -36.63
C CYS A 230 -10.78 2.12 -35.43
N ILE A 231 -11.37 2.46 -34.28
CA ILE A 231 -11.29 1.64 -33.07
C ILE A 231 -12.04 0.32 -33.26
N ALA A 232 -13.22 0.32 -33.86
CA ALA A 232 -13.97 -0.91 -34.13
C ALA A 232 -13.23 -1.84 -35.10
N ALA A 233 -12.57 -1.28 -36.12
CA ALA A 233 -11.74 -2.03 -37.06
C ALA A 233 -10.49 -2.59 -36.39
N LEU A 234 -9.81 -1.79 -35.54
CA LEU A 234 -8.66 -2.22 -34.75
C LEU A 234 -9.05 -3.33 -33.78
N ASP A 235 -10.17 -3.20 -33.07
CA ASP A 235 -10.70 -4.21 -32.16
C ASP A 235 -10.96 -5.53 -32.88
N LYS A 236 -11.57 -5.45 -34.07
CA LYS A 236 -11.78 -6.62 -34.92
C LYS A 236 -10.45 -7.24 -35.37
N ALA A 237 -9.48 -6.44 -35.79
CA ALA A 237 -8.20 -6.93 -36.27
C ALA A 237 -7.40 -7.64 -35.16
N ILE A 238 -7.35 -7.05 -33.95
CA ILE A 238 -6.72 -7.66 -32.77
C ILE A 238 -7.46 -8.95 -32.38
N ARG A 239 -8.80 -8.94 -32.37
CA ARG A 239 -9.59 -10.15 -32.12
C ARG A 239 -9.37 -11.24 -33.18
N ASN A 240 -9.17 -10.87 -34.43
CA ASN A 240 -8.90 -11.79 -35.54
C ASN A 240 -7.44 -12.32 -35.53
N GLU A 241 -6.46 -11.54 -35.07
CA GLU A 241 -5.13 -12.07 -34.75
C GLU A 241 -5.19 -13.08 -33.58
N THR A 242 -6.18 -12.93 -32.70
CA THR A 242 -6.54 -13.93 -31.68
C THR A 242 -7.56 -14.99 -32.13
N GLU A 243 -8.07 -14.97 -33.38
CA GLU A 243 -8.86 -16.07 -33.97
C GLU A 243 -7.94 -17.26 -34.28
N LYS A 244 -7.31 -17.83 -33.25
CA LYS A 244 -7.26 -19.28 -33.22
C LYS A 244 -8.71 -19.74 -33.10
N SER A 245 -9.18 -20.46 -34.11
CA SER A 245 -10.50 -21.08 -34.10
C SER A 245 -10.75 -21.71 -32.73
N VAL A 246 -11.94 -21.49 -32.17
CA VAL A 246 -12.37 -22.24 -30.99
C VAL A 246 -12.16 -23.71 -31.33
N LYS A 247 -11.30 -24.35 -30.55
CA LYS A 247 -10.97 -25.76 -30.70
C LYS A 247 -12.30 -26.52 -30.71
N PRO A 248 -12.69 -27.17 -31.82
CA PRO A 248 -13.95 -27.88 -31.88
C PRO A 248 -14.02 -28.91 -30.75
N ASP A 249 -15.17 -29.11 -30.11
CA ASP A 249 -15.26 -29.95 -28.91
C ASP A 249 -14.71 -31.37 -29.10
N TRP A 250 -14.78 -31.90 -30.32
CA TRP A 250 -14.21 -33.21 -30.65
C TRP A 250 -12.69 -33.25 -30.51
N ILE A 251 -11.97 -32.13 -30.63
CA ILE A 251 -10.50 -32.08 -30.48
C ILE A 251 -10.05 -32.31 -29.03
N ASN A 252 -10.97 -32.20 -28.07
CA ASN A 252 -10.73 -32.53 -26.67
C ASN A 252 -10.91 -34.02 -26.36
N LYS A 253 -11.37 -34.83 -27.34
CA LYS A 253 -11.43 -36.30 -27.19
C LYS A 253 -10.01 -36.87 -27.15
N SER A 254 -9.83 -37.93 -26.35
CA SER A 254 -8.53 -38.58 -26.15
C SER A 254 -7.84 -39.05 -27.43
N GLU A 255 -8.60 -39.34 -28.49
CA GLU A 255 -8.08 -39.76 -29.81
C GLU A 255 -7.34 -38.65 -30.57
N PHE A 256 -7.61 -37.37 -30.29
CA PHE A 256 -6.95 -36.22 -30.91
C PHE A 256 -5.89 -35.57 -30.00
N ASN A 257 -5.71 -36.10 -28.79
CA ASN A 257 -4.67 -35.63 -27.89
C ASN A 257 -3.29 -36.06 -28.40
N LEU A 258 -2.41 -35.07 -28.59
CA LEU A 258 -1.02 -35.34 -28.91
C LEU A 258 -0.31 -35.85 -27.65
N LYS A 259 0.16 -37.10 -27.67
CA LYS A 259 0.88 -37.73 -26.54
C LYS A 259 2.05 -36.87 -26.05
N SER A 260 2.79 -36.24 -26.96
CA SER A 260 3.88 -35.31 -26.63
C SER A 260 3.40 -34.05 -25.92
N ALA A 261 2.25 -33.49 -26.33
CA ALA A 261 1.66 -32.33 -25.69
C ALA A 261 1.10 -32.65 -24.30
N GLU A 262 0.51 -33.84 -24.12
CA GLU A 262 0.03 -34.28 -22.80
C GLU A 262 1.20 -34.49 -21.83
N VAL A 263 2.31 -35.09 -22.29
CA VAL A 263 3.53 -35.21 -21.48
C VAL A 263 4.06 -33.82 -21.06
N ILE A 264 4.06 -32.84 -21.97
CA ILE A 264 4.50 -31.46 -21.65
C ILE A 264 3.51 -30.79 -20.70
N LYS A 265 2.20 -30.96 -20.90
CA LYS A 265 1.15 -30.41 -20.03
C LYS A 265 1.28 -30.95 -18.61
N GLN A 266 1.50 -32.26 -18.46
CA GLN A 266 1.73 -32.89 -17.16
C GLN A 266 3.03 -32.37 -16.50
N LYS A 267 4.10 -32.14 -17.28
CA LYS A 267 5.32 -31.49 -16.75
C LYS A 267 5.04 -30.05 -16.29
N LYS A 268 4.27 -29.27 -17.06
CA LYS A 268 3.91 -27.89 -16.72
C LYS A 268 3.10 -27.84 -15.43
N ILE A 269 2.09 -28.69 -15.29
CA ILE A 269 1.27 -28.80 -14.06
C ILE A 269 2.16 -29.11 -12.86
N LYS A 270 3.08 -30.08 -12.98
CA LYS A 270 4.03 -30.41 -11.89
C LYS A 270 4.92 -29.23 -11.50
N ILE A 271 5.43 -28.49 -12.48
CA ILE A 271 6.25 -27.29 -12.22
C ILE A 271 5.42 -26.19 -11.58
N GLU A 272 4.18 -25.97 -12.01
CA GLU A 272 3.26 -25.00 -11.40
C GLU A 272 2.94 -25.36 -9.95
N GLU A 273 2.70 -26.65 -9.64
CA GLU A 273 2.55 -27.14 -8.26
C GLU A 273 3.81 -26.94 -7.42
N GLU A 274 5.00 -27.17 -7.98
CA GLU A 274 6.28 -26.92 -7.31
C GLU A 274 6.50 -25.42 -7.02
N ILE A 275 6.13 -24.54 -7.96
CA ILE A 275 6.18 -23.09 -7.78
C ILE A 275 5.23 -22.68 -6.65
N GLN A 276 4.00 -23.20 -6.63
CA GLN A 276 3.05 -22.86 -5.58
C GLN A 276 3.57 -23.31 -4.20
N LYS A 277 4.06 -24.54 -4.08
CA LYS A 277 4.66 -25.03 -2.83
C LYS A 277 5.85 -24.18 -2.37
N ARG A 278 6.67 -23.70 -3.29
CA ARG A 278 7.80 -22.81 -2.97
C ARG A 278 7.34 -21.42 -2.52
N LYS A 279 6.24 -20.90 -3.07
CA LYS A 279 5.64 -19.63 -2.61
C LYS A 279 5.05 -19.77 -1.22
N ASP A 280 4.27 -20.81 -0.97
CA ASP A 280 3.71 -21.08 0.37
C ASP A 280 4.84 -21.21 1.40
N LYS A 281 5.94 -21.88 1.02
CA LYS A 281 7.11 -21.99 1.89
C LYS A 281 7.84 -20.66 2.10
N LEU A 282 7.85 -19.78 1.10
CA LEU A 282 8.43 -18.45 1.21
C LEU A 282 7.62 -17.60 2.19
N GLU A 283 6.29 -17.58 2.06
CA GLU A 283 5.40 -16.87 2.98
C GLU A 283 5.55 -17.38 4.42
N GLU A 284 5.66 -18.70 4.62
CA GLU A 284 5.95 -19.28 5.94
C GLU A 284 7.30 -18.81 6.50
N LEU A 285 8.34 -18.78 5.67
CA LEU A 285 9.68 -18.33 6.08
C LEU A 285 9.73 -16.82 6.37
N GLU A 286 8.99 -16.02 5.60
CA GLU A 286 8.86 -14.57 5.83
C GLU A 286 8.14 -14.30 7.15
N PHE A 287 7.04 -15.01 7.43
CA PHE A 287 6.35 -14.94 8.72
C PHE A 287 7.28 -15.32 9.88
N LEU A 288 7.99 -16.45 9.78
CA LEU A 288 8.95 -16.87 10.80
C LEU A 288 10.09 -15.86 10.96
N TYR A 289 10.58 -15.27 9.86
CA TYR A 289 11.61 -14.25 9.90
C TYR A 289 11.13 -12.99 10.62
N GLU A 290 9.97 -12.46 10.28
CA GLU A 290 9.38 -11.29 10.94
C GLU A 290 9.10 -11.57 12.42
N GLU A 291 8.61 -12.76 12.74
CA GLU A 291 8.42 -13.19 14.13
C GLU A 291 9.75 -13.12 14.87
N GLN A 292 10.86 -13.63 14.34
CA GLN A 292 12.18 -13.53 14.99
C GLN A 292 12.71 -12.08 15.04
N ASP A 293 12.63 -11.35 13.92
CA ASP A 293 13.20 -10.01 13.75
C ASP A 293 12.51 -8.96 14.62
N SER A 294 11.22 -9.15 14.91
CA SER A 294 10.43 -8.26 15.78
C SER A 294 11.02 -8.04 17.17
N LEU A 295 11.94 -8.90 17.65
CA LEU A 295 12.66 -8.63 18.91
C LEU A 295 13.52 -7.35 18.82
N LYS A 296 14.04 -7.01 17.63
CA LYS A 296 14.81 -5.78 17.38
C LYS A 296 13.99 -4.51 17.58
N ASN A 297 12.66 -4.60 17.59
CA ASN A 297 11.79 -3.45 17.87
C ASN A 297 12.05 -2.84 19.25
N LEU A 298 12.52 -3.64 20.23
CA LEU A 298 13.00 -3.13 21.53
C LEU A 298 14.10 -2.06 21.39
N LEU A 299 14.87 -2.10 20.30
CA LEU A 299 16.00 -1.20 20.10
C LEU A 299 15.55 0.17 19.60
N PHE A 300 14.49 0.28 18.80
CA PHE A 300 14.20 1.53 18.09
C PHE A 300 12.73 1.98 18.13
N GLU A 301 11.79 1.12 18.52
CA GLU A 301 10.37 1.47 18.51
C GLU A 301 9.94 2.38 19.68
N THR A 302 8.74 2.95 19.54
CA THR A 302 8.01 3.67 20.59
C THR A 302 6.50 3.39 20.46
N GLY A 303 5.70 3.68 21.48
CA GLY A 303 4.26 3.42 21.49
C GLY A 303 3.91 1.94 21.30
N LYS A 304 2.81 1.66 20.60
CA LYS A 304 2.28 0.29 20.47
C LYS A 304 3.26 -0.75 19.91
N PRO A 305 4.07 -0.44 18.87
CA PRO A 305 5.11 -1.36 18.41
C PRO A 305 6.15 -1.71 19.49
N LEU A 306 6.50 -0.75 20.37
CA LEU A 306 7.41 -1.01 21.50
C LEU A 306 6.74 -1.88 22.57
N GLU A 307 5.48 -1.58 22.92
CA GLU A 307 4.70 -2.39 23.87
C GLU A 307 4.63 -3.86 23.43
N ASN A 308 4.35 -4.10 22.15
CA ASN A 308 4.30 -5.46 21.60
C ASN A 308 5.65 -6.18 21.68
N ALA A 309 6.75 -5.46 21.41
CA ALA A 309 8.10 -6.00 21.54
C ALA A 309 8.46 -6.33 22.99
N VAL A 310 8.03 -5.49 23.93
CA VAL A 310 8.20 -5.70 25.37
C VAL A 310 7.39 -6.90 25.85
N ILE A 311 6.13 -7.05 25.43
CA ILE A 311 5.31 -8.22 25.73
C ILE A 311 6.00 -9.51 25.25
N LYS A 312 6.51 -9.50 24.02
CA LYS A 312 7.26 -10.64 23.47
C LYS A 312 8.48 -10.97 24.33
N ALA A 313 9.26 -9.97 24.71
CA ALA A 313 10.43 -10.14 25.57
C ALA A 313 10.09 -10.68 26.96
N LEU A 314 9.01 -10.18 27.58
CA LEU A 314 8.51 -10.68 28.86
C LEU A 314 8.06 -12.14 28.76
N LYS A 315 7.41 -12.53 27.65
CA LYS A 315 7.07 -13.95 27.37
C LYS A 315 8.31 -14.83 27.22
N MET A 316 9.36 -14.34 26.56
CA MET A 316 10.66 -15.03 26.48
C MET A 316 11.30 -15.19 27.87
N LEU A 317 11.06 -14.23 28.77
CA LEU A 317 11.44 -14.31 30.17
C LEU A 317 10.53 -15.24 31.01
N GLY A 318 9.51 -15.86 30.41
CA GLY A 318 8.58 -16.77 31.08
C GLY A 318 7.43 -16.10 31.81
N TYR A 319 7.24 -14.78 31.66
CA TYR A 319 6.06 -14.09 32.16
C TYR A 319 4.84 -14.35 31.27
N SER A 320 3.64 -14.32 31.85
CA SER A 320 2.43 -14.01 31.09
C SER A 320 2.32 -12.49 30.96
N ALA A 321 2.25 -11.95 29.75
CA ALA A 321 2.13 -10.52 29.52
C ALA A 321 1.14 -10.22 28.39
N GLU A 322 0.27 -9.24 28.60
CA GLU A 322 -0.73 -8.78 27.64
C GLU A 322 -1.07 -7.31 27.86
N ASN A 323 -1.51 -6.63 26.80
CA ASN A 323 -2.12 -5.30 26.95
C ASN A 323 -3.49 -5.45 27.62
N TYR A 324 -3.93 -4.42 28.35
CA TYR A 324 -5.25 -4.41 28.97
C TYR A 324 -6.02 -3.14 28.61
N ASP A 325 -7.26 -3.30 28.17
CA ASP A 325 -8.20 -2.21 27.87
C ASP A 325 -9.63 -2.70 28.11
N ASP A 326 -10.33 -2.10 29.07
CA ASP A 326 -11.74 -2.35 29.36
C ASP A 326 -12.66 -1.18 28.97
N GLY A 327 -12.13 -0.22 28.20
CA GLY A 327 -12.78 1.03 27.81
C GLY A 327 -12.77 2.12 28.89
N LYS A 328 -12.29 1.83 30.10
CA LYS A 328 -12.13 2.81 31.20
C LYS A 328 -10.69 2.91 31.68
N LEU A 329 -9.99 1.80 31.74
CA LEU A 329 -8.60 1.66 32.14
C LEU A 329 -7.83 1.00 30.98
N GLU A 330 -6.83 1.72 30.48
CA GLU A 330 -5.88 1.23 29.49
C GLU A 330 -4.52 1.09 30.18
N LEU A 331 -3.91 -0.10 30.10
CA LEU A 331 -2.58 -0.39 30.61
C LEU A 331 -1.73 -0.99 29.49
N ASP A 332 -0.51 -0.48 29.34
CA ASP A 332 0.45 -0.98 28.36
C ASP A 332 0.74 -2.47 28.57
N GLN A 333 0.98 -2.92 29.80
CA GLN A 333 1.09 -4.35 30.12
C GLN A 333 0.55 -4.72 31.51
N ILE A 334 -0.24 -5.79 31.58
CA ILE A 334 -0.39 -6.61 32.78
C ILE A 334 0.57 -7.79 32.67
N ILE A 335 1.38 -8.00 33.71
CA ILE A 335 2.50 -8.96 33.70
C ILE A 335 2.37 -9.86 34.92
N ILE A 336 2.37 -11.18 34.72
CA ILE A 336 2.29 -12.18 35.80
C ILE A 336 3.53 -13.07 35.70
N SER A 337 4.30 -13.13 36.79
CA SER A 337 5.46 -14.01 36.89
C SER A 337 5.05 -15.44 37.18
N PRO A 338 5.85 -16.43 36.75
CA PRO A 338 5.63 -17.82 37.15
C PRO A 338 5.81 -18.04 38.67
N GLU A 339 6.48 -17.12 39.35
CA GLU A 339 6.60 -17.08 40.81
C GLU A 339 5.35 -16.51 41.52
N GLY A 340 4.38 -15.98 40.77
CA GLY A 340 3.11 -15.44 41.29
C GLY A 340 3.11 -13.93 41.52
N ASP A 341 4.20 -13.22 41.21
CA ASP A 341 4.25 -11.77 41.30
C ASP A 341 3.47 -11.12 40.15
N ARG A 342 2.71 -10.07 40.46
CA ARG A 342 1.97 -9.28 39.47
C ARG A 342 2.61 -7.91 39.29
N PHE A 343 2.82 -7.51 38.04
CA PHE A 343 3.37 -6.21 37.67
C PHE A 343 2.46 -5.49 36.67
N ILE A 344 2.54 -4.17 36.67
CA ILE A 344 2.04 -3.31 35.59
C ILE A 344 3.25 -2.68 34.91
N GLY A 345 3.31 -2.83 33.60
CA GLY A 345 4.34 -2.23 32.75
C GLY A 345 3.83 -0.97 32.08
N GLU A 346 4.70 0.03 31.95
CA GLU A 346 4.50 1.23 31.13
C GLU A 346 5.72 1.41 30.22
N CYS A 347 5.50 1.63 28.92
CA CYS A 347 6.55 1.72 27.91
C CYS A 347 6.75 3.16 27.42
N GLU A 348 8.02 3.56 27.25
CA GLU A 348 8.34 4.86 26.64
C GLU A 348 9.58 4.78 25.75
N GLY A 349 9.44 5.12 24.47
CA GLY A 349 10.56 5.36 23.58
C GLY A 349 10.71 6.84 23.23
N LYS A 350 11.95 7.35 23.29
CA LYS A 350 12.26 8.75 22.92
C LYS A 350 13.42 8.86 21.96
N ASP A 351 13.30 9.81 21.03
CA ASP A 351 14.31 10.01 19.99
C ASP A 351 15.61 10.60 20.50
N ASN A 352 15.56 11.63 21.36
CA ASN A 352 16.72 12.44 21.75
C ASN A 352 16.66 12.93 23.21
N LYS A 353 15.88 12.26 24.07
CA LYS A 353 15.63 12.69 25.45
C LYS A 353 15.65 11.50 26.41
N ASP A 354 15.92 11.78 27.67
CA ASP A 354 15.70 10.85 28.77
C ASP A 354 14.22 10.51 28.95
N ILE A 355 13.97 9.33 29.49
CA ILE A 355 12.63 8.90 29.92
C ILE A 355 12.23 9.75 31.13
N ASP A 356 11.12 10.47 31.00
CA ASP A 356 10.77 11.55 31.93
C ASP A 356 9.63 11.16 32.88
N ILE A 357 9.43 12.00 33.90
CA ILE A 357 8.52 11.71 35.02
C ILE A 357 7.05 11.59 34.59
N THR A 358 6.69 12.01 33.38
CA THR A 358 5.30 11.98 32.91
C THR A 358 4.81 10.55 32.80
N LYS A 359 5.61 9.65 32.21
CA LYS A 359 5.25 8.23 32.09
C LYS A 359 5.26 7.50 33.42
N PHE A 360 6.16 7.89 34.32
CA PHE A 360 6.13 7.39 35.70
C PHE A 360 4.79 7.69 36.39
N ARG A 361 4.22 8.90 36.20
CA ARG A 361 2.91 9.25 36.76
C ARG A 361 1.78 8.42 36.15
N GLN A 362 1.80 8.21 34.84
CA GLN A 362 0.81 7.34 34.16
C GLN A 362 0.85 5.92 34.74
N LEU A 363 2.05 5.36 34.93
CA LEU A 363 2.21 4.07 35.59
C LEU A 363 1.65 4.07 37.02
N GLN A 364 1.90 5.12 37.81
CA GLN A 364 1.36 5.22 39.17
C GLN A 364 -0.18 5.28 39.18
N ASP A 365 -0.76 6.06 38.27
CA ASP A 365 -2.21 6.17 38.13
C ASP A 365 -2.80 4.81 37.71
N GLY A 366 -2.17 4.12 36.76
CA GLY A 366 -2.52 2.77 36.34
C GLY A 366 -2.45 1.74 37.48
N LEU A 367 -1.39 1.79 38.30
CA LEU A 367 -1.24 0.93 39.49
C LEU A 367 -2.34 1.14 40.54
N ASN A 368 -2.80 2.39 40.71
CA ASN A 368 -3.87 2.68 41.66
C ASN A 368 -5.23 2.25 41.10
N ALA A 369 -5.51 2.60 39.84
CA ALA A 369 -6.76 2.23 39.18
C ALA A 369 -6.92 0.70 39.08
N ASP A 370 -5.84 -0.02 38.81
CA ASP A 370 -5.85 -1.47 38.78
C ASP A 370 -6.11 -2.08 40.17
N PHE A 371 -5.55 -1.50 41.23
CA PHE A 371 -5.80 -1.95 42.61
C PHE A 371 -7.21 -1.64 43.12
N GLU A 372 -7.90 -0.65 42.53
CA GLU A 372 -9.29 -0.33 42.85
C GLU A 372 -10.30 -1.34 42.27
N ARG A 373 -9.87 -2.25 41.40
CA ARG A 373 -10.73 -3.28 40.80
C ARG A 373 -11.11 -4.35 41.82
N GLU A 374 -12.37 -4.81 41.75
CA GLU A 374 -12.92 -5.81 42.68
C GLU A 374 -12.20 -7.18 42.62
N ASP A 375 -11.57 -7.51 41.48
CA ASP A 375 -10.86 -8.78 41.26
C ASP A 375 -9.38 -8.75 41.69
N VAL A 376 -8.88 -7.62 42.21
CA VAL A 376 -7.47 -7.44 42.59
C VAL A 376 -7.34 -7.27 44.11
N SER A 377 -6.68 -8.21 44.78
CA SER A 377 -6.52 -8.19 46.25
C SER A 377 -5.22 -7.55 46.73
N GLU A 378 -4.17 -7.53 45.91
CA GLU A 378 -2.86 -6.98 46.25
C GLU A 378 -2.39 -6.01 45.17
N LYS A 379 -1.74 -4.92 45.60
CA LYS A 379 -1.22 -3.92 44.68
C LYS A 379 -0.05 -4.51 43.89
N ALA A 380 -0.13 -4.39 42.56
CA ALA A 380 0.93 -4.83 41.68
C ALA A 380 2.21 -3.99 41.84
N TYR A 381 3.34 -4.55 41.42
CA TYR A 381 4.59 -3.82 41.29
C TYR A 381 4.61 -3.03 39.98
N GLY A 382 5.32 -1.89 39.95
CA GLY A 382 5.46 -1.10 38.72
C GLY A 382 6.76 -1.41 37.97
N LEU A 383 6.69 -1.45 36.65
CA LEU A 383 7.86 -1.47 35.75
C LEU A 383 7.75 -0.34 34.72
N LEU A 384 8.69 0.59 34.74
CA LEU A 384 8.83 1.59 33.69
C LEU A 384 9.92 1.14 32.71
N ILE A 385 9.53 0.91 31.46
CA ILE A 385 10.34 0.28 30.44
C ILE A 385 10.70 1.32 29.38
N GLY A 386 11.99 1.67 29.33
CA GLY A 386 12.49 2.87 28.65
C GLY A 386 13.42 2.57 27.47
N ASN A 387 13.19 3.25 26.35
CA ASN A 387 14.04 3.27 25.17
C ASN A 387 14.52 4.71 24.86
N PRO A 388 15.43 5.29 25.67
CA PRO A 388 16.00 6.61 25.38
C PRO A 388 16.91 6.54 24.16
N GLN A 389 16.97 7.64 23.41
CA GLN A 389 17.77 7.76 22.18
C GLN A 389 17.56 6.63 21.17
N ARG A 390 16.30 6.26 20.94
CA ARG A 390 15.92 5.05 20.18
C ARG A 390 16.47 4.99 18.75
N MET A 391 16.71 6.14 18.11
CA MET A 391 17.24 6.24 16.74
C MET A 391 18.78 6.28 16.69
N ILE A 392 19.46 6.26 17.83
CA ILE A 392 20.92 6.21 17.93
C ILE A 392 21.35 4.76 18.18
N ASN A 393 22.47 4.35 17.56
CA ASN A 393 23.08 3.04 17.82
C ASN A 393 23.20 2.81 19.35
N PRO A 394 22.73 1.67 19.89
CA PRO A 394 22.75 1.40 21.34
C PRO A 394 24.09 1.65 22.04
N ASN A 395 25.21 1.39 21.36
CA ASN A 395 26.55 1.59 21.92
C ASN A 395 26.99 3.05 22.02
N LEU A 396 26.26 3.97 21.37
CA LEU A 396 26.53 5.41 21.36
C LEU A 396 25.53 6.21 22.21
N ARG A 397 24.59 5.53 22.88
CA ARG A 397 23.58 6.19 23.70
C ARG A 397 24.19 6.66 25.02
N THR A 398 23.82 7.86 25.42
CA THR A 398 24.30 8.54 26.62
C THR A 398 23.18 8.94 27.57
N LEU A 399 21.92 8.88 27.12
CA LEU A 399 20.73 9.24 27.90
C LEU A 399 20.08 8.01 28.55
N ASP A 400 19.30 8.26 29.60
CA ASP A 400 18.77 7.25 30.51
C ASP A 400 17.36 7.65 31.01
N PHE A 401 16.98 7.24 32.22
CA PHE A 401 15.89 7.81 33.00
C PHE A 401 16.36 9.07 33.72
N THR A 402 15.53 10.12 33.75
CA THR A 402 15.86 11.37 34.47
C THR A 402 16.10 11.12 35.96
N GLU A 403 16.90 11.97 36.63
CA GLU A 403 17.13 11.90 38.10
C GLU A 403 15.82 11.92 38.90
N LYS A 404 14.81 12.65 38.40
CA LYS A 404 13.48 12.69 39.00
C LYS A 404 12.78 11.33 38.92
N CYS A 405 12.87 10.64 37.76
CA CYS A 405 12.36 9.27 37.61
C CYS A 405 13.06 8.31 38.55
N GLN A 406 14.39 8.34 38.62
CA GLN A 406 15.16 7.45 39.50
C GLN A 406 14.83 7.69 40.98
N SER A 407 14.71 8.94 41.40
CA SER A 407 14.33 9.31 42.77
C SER A 407 12.90 8.86 43.11
N ALA A 408 11.96 8.99 42.17
CA ALA A 408 10.59 8.54 42.34
C ALA A 408 10.50 7.02 42.38
N ALA A 409 11.18 6.32 41.47
CA ALA A 409 11.25 4.87 41.43
C ALA A 409 11.68 4.30 42.78
N LYS A 410 12.75 4.85 43.37
CA LYS A 410 13.25 4.45 44.69
C LYS A 410 12.20 4.57 45.80
N ARG A 411 11.43 5.65 45.81
CA ARG A 411 10.40 5.89 46.82
C ARG A 411 9.22 4.91 46.67
N GLU A 412 8.83 4.63 45.44
CA GLU A 412 7.62 3.86 45.11
C GLU A 412 7.90 2.38 44.83
N GLN A 413 9.16 1.96 44.95
CA GLN A 413 9.62 0.60 44.63
C GLN A 413 9.25 0.14 43.21
N ILE A 414 9.38 1.05 42.24
CA ILE A 414 9.17 0.78 40.81
C ILE A 414 10.49 0.40 40.15
N GLY A 415 10.51 -0.65 39.32
CA GLY A 415 11.68 -1.05 38.54
C GLY A 415 11.81 -0.24 37.25
N LEU A 416 13.03 0.16 36.89
CA LEU A 416 13.34 0.88 35.66
C LEU A 416 14.11 -0.05 34.70
N VAL A 417 13.52 -0.42 33.57
CA VAL A 417 14.11 -1.39 32.64
C VAL A 417 14.51 -0.70 31.35
N LYS A 418 15.77 -0.83 30.93
CA LYS A 418 16.20 -0.38 29.60
C LYS A 418 15.88 -1.44 28.56
N THR A 419 15.24 -1.03 27.47
CA THR A 419 14.85 -1.97 26.40
C THR A 419 16.07 -2.57 25.68
N VAL A 420 17.18 -1.84 25.62
CA VAL A 420 18.47 -2.34 25.10
C VAL A 420 18.99 -3.52 25.92
N ASP A 421 18.88 -3.45 27.25
CA ASP A 421 19.35 -4.52 28.13
C ASP A 421 18.39 -5.71 28.09
N LEU A 422 17.07 -5.44 28.02
CA LEU A 422 16.06 -6.46 27.79
C LEU A 422 16.29 -7.20 26.46
N PHE A 423 16.64 -6.48 25.38
CA PHE A 423 16.99 -7.08 24.09
C PHE A 423 18.20 -8.01 24.20
N LYS A 424 19.28 -7.59 24.89
CA LYS A 424 20.49 -8.42 25.06
C LYS A 424 20.16 -9.74 25.76
N VAL A 425 19.39 -9.68 26.84
CA VAL A 425 18.97 -10.87 27.59
C VAL A 425 18.11 -11.78 26.73
N CYS A 426 17.12 -11.23 26.03
CA CYS A 426 16.26 -12.04 25.15
C CYS A 426 17.05 -12.68 24.01
N ARG A 427 18.01 -11.96 23.44
CA ARG A 427 18.92 -12.49 22.43
C ARG A 427 19.74 -13.68 22.96
N ILE A 428 20.31 -13.56 24.16
CA ILE A 428 21.04 -14.66 24.81
C ILE A 428 20.11 -15.86 25.00
N ILE A 429 18.89 -15.65 25.51
CA ILE A 429 17.90 -16.71 25.73
C ILE A 429 17.52 -17.40 24.41
N SER A 430 17.37 -16.65 23.31
CA SER A 430 17.02 -17.22 22.00
C SER A 430 18.18 -17.95 21.31
N GLU A 431 19.42 -17.56 21.58
CA GLU A 431 20.61 -18.10 20.91
C GLU A 431 21.21 -19.33 21.64
N ASN A 432 20.72 -19.68 22.84
CA ASN A 432 21.28 -20.74 23.68
C ASN A 432 20.22 -21.73 24.18
N GLU A 433 20.64 -22.98 24.46
CA GLU A 433 19.78 -24.02 25.02
C GLU A 433 19.84 -24.08 26.56
N ASN A 434 18.83 -24.67 27.21
CA ASN A 434 18.80 -24.87 28.68
C ASN A 434 18.90 -23.58 29.51
N MET A 435 18.23 -22.52 29.04
CA MET A 435 18.30 -21.18 29.65
C MET A 435 17.41 -21.00 30.88
N GLN A 436 16.77 -22.04 31.44
CA GLN A 436 15.77 -21.89 32.51
C GLN A 436 16.32 -21.15 33.74
N ASP A 437 17.53 -21.50 34.18
CA ASP A 437 18.17 -20.87 35.35
C ASP A 437 18.57 -19.42 35.07
N TYR A 438 19.09 -19.14 33.87
CA TYR A 438 19.42 -17.79 33.45
C TYR A 438 18.17 -16.91 33.37
N THR A 439 17.12 -17.40 32.71
CA THR A 439 15.83 -16.71 32.61
C THR A 439 15.24 -16.42 33.99
N LYS A 440 15.30 -17.38 34.92
CA LYS A 440 14.89 -17.16 36.31
C LYS A 440 15.74 -16.08 36.98
N SER A 441 17.06 -16.12 36.84
CA SER A 441 17.94 -15.10 37.40
C SER A 441 17.67 -13.69 36.86
N CYS A 442 17.23 -13.57 35.60
CA CYS A 442 16.78 -12.30 35.03
C CYS A 442 15.47 -11.81 35.66
N ARG A 443 14.52 -12.70 35.96
CA ARG A 443 13.30 -12.35 36.71
C ARG A 443 13.61 -11.93 38.14
N ASP A 444 14.51 -12.66 38.81
CA ASP A 444 15.00 -12.33 40.16
C ASP A 444 15.70 -10.97 40.17
N ALA A 445 16.42 -10.62 39.10
CA ALA A 445 17.03 -9.30 38.93
C ALA A 445 15.98 -8.19 38.80
N ILE A 446 14.92 -8.38 38.00
CA ILE A 446 13.81 -7.41 37.90
C ILE A 446 13.19 -7.17 39.29
N LYS A 447 12.95 -8.25 40.05
CA LYS A 447 12.34 -8.16 41.37
C LYS A 447 13.25 -7.52 42.42
N SER A 448 14.53 -7.91 42.45
CA SER A 448 15.48 -7.42 43.45
C SER A 448 15.94 -5.99 43.19
N CYS A 449 15.86 -5.51 41.94
CA CYS A 449 16.17 -4.14 41.57
C CYS A 449 14.96 -3.18 41.60
N LEU A 450 13.83 -3.58 42.19
CA LEU A 450 12.72 -2.64 42.42
C LEU A 450 13.21 -1.41 43.19
N GLY A 451 12.77 -0.23 42.74
CA GLY A 451 13.27 1.04 43.23
C GLY A 451 14.52 1.58 42.54
N GLY A 452 14.99 0.92 41.47
CA GLY A 452 16.16 1.37 40.71
C GLY A 452 16.16 0.87 39.27
N ILE A 453 17.29 1.13 38.59
CA ILE A 453 17.55 0.58 37.26
C ILE A 453 17.85 -0.91 37.39
N VAL A 454 17.12 -1.73 36.64
CA VAL A 454 17.32 -3.18 36.60
C VAL A 454 18.65 -3.49 35.92
N VAL A 455 19.49 -4.23 36.62
CA VAL A 455 20.77 -4.73 36.11
C VAL A 455 20.64 -6.23 35.94
N PHE A 456 20.56 -6.68 34.69
CA PHE A 456 20.48 -8.10 34.39
C PHE A 456 21.81 -8.82 34.63
N PRO A 457 21.79 -10.11 35.02
CA PRO A 457 23.00 -10.87 35.22
C PRO A 457 23.73 -11.10 33.90
N ASN A 458 25.07 -11.08 33.96
CA ASN A 458 25.89 -11.52 32.85
C ASN A 458 25.67 -13.02 32.61
N TYR A 459 25.57 -13.39 31.34
CA TYR A 459 25.63 -14.78 30.92
C TYR A 459 27.09 -15.16 30.67
N TYR A 460 27.53 -16.26 31.26
CA TYR A 460 28.83 -16.88 30.99
C TYR A 460 28.55 -18.28 30.48
N GLU A 461 29.01 -18.58 29.26
CA GLU A 461 28.90 -19.90 28.62
C GLU A 461 29.66 -20.99 29.39
#